data_AF-A0A150VVG3-F1
#
_entry.id   AF-A0A150VVG3-F1
#
_cell.length_a   1.000
_cell.length_b   1.000
_cell.length_c   1.000
_cell.angle_alpha   90.00
_cell.angle_beta   90.00
_cell.angle_gamma   90.00
#
_symmetry.space_group_name_H-M   'P 1'
#
loop_
_entity.id
_entity.type
_entity.pdbx_description
1 polymer ?
#
loop_
_entity_poly.entity_id
_entity_poly.type
_entity_poly.pdbx_seq_one_letter_code
_entity_poly.pdbx_strand_id
1 'polypeptide(L)'
;MRTALRTALATALVAGVAITAPAFTAGAAFAADGPSAAPTAPSAPTPAATTSAPTATTPVPTATATTPTGAEADAAKGILVRTETLLNGTVAKIYKVKQQNHRAELFRQGRPVGVLEAVTRPAAGQDNGEFFVLNPDGTTHNWVGNTAPNTPGVYRLVDGTVLELGRKDGRFGLQLIENGKGRGYTYVNGVRTVWTFGKAVVVLEQDGQFSAYVPGSPRQAAPEPYGTGAAGPPRPPPAPLSSSASAPSGRWSPRFSVTVGA
;
A
#
# COMPACT_ATOMS: atom_id res chain seq x y z
N MET A 1 -45.02 31.91 11.68
CA MET A 1 -46.21 31.56 10.87
C MET A 1 -45.75 30.85 9.61
N ARG A 2 -46.24 29.62 9.43
CA ARG A 2 -46.57 28.89 8.18
C ARG A 2 -45.58 29.00 7.00
N THR A 3 -44.78 27.95 6.74
CA THR A 3 -45.06 26.89 5.73
C THR A 3 -44.92 27.35 4.29
N ALA A 4 -43.97 26.79 3.53
CA ALA A 4 -44.17 26.39 2.13
C ALA A 4 -43.03 25.48 1.64
N LEU A 5 -43.27 24.18 1.82
CA LEU A 5 -42.69 23.10 1.03
C LEU A 5 -43.08 23.31 -0.45
N ARG A 6 -42.14 23.23 -1.39
CA ARG A 6 -42.45 22.94 -2.80
C ARG A 6 -41.51 21.88 -3.34
N THR A 7 -41.98 20.65 -3.19
CA THR A 7 -41.62 19.45 -3.94
C THR A 7 -41.79 19.71 -5.44
N ALA A 8 -40.77 19.39 -6.23
CA ALA A 8 -40.91 19.16 -7.67
C ALA A 8 -40.25 17.83 -8.00
N LEU A 9 -41.09 16.79 -8.09
CA LEU A 9 -40.78 15.53 -8.75
C LEU A 9 -40.89 15.77 -10.26
N ALA A 10 -39.79 15.59 -10.99
CA ALA A 10 -39.81 15.50 -12.45
C ALA A 10 -39.41 14.08 -12.83
N THR A 11 -40.44 13.25 -12.99
CA THR A 11 -40.36 11.94 -13.65
C THR A 11 -40.27 12.18 -15.16
N ALA A 12 -39.15 11.79 -15.78
CA ALA A 12 -39.05 11.72 -17.23
C ALA A 12 -38.64 10.30 -17.64
N LEU A 13 -39.63 9.57 -18.13
CA LEU A 13 -39.52 8.29 -18.83
C LEU A 13 -39.18 8.59 -20.29
N VAL A 14 -38.02 8.14 -20.80
CA VAL A 14 -37.77 8.08 -22.25
C VAL A 14 -36.99 6.82 -22.62
N ALA A 15 -37.70 5.98 -23.38
CA ALA A 15 -37.31 5.13 -24.50
C ALA A 15 -35.97 4.39 -24.49
N GLY A 16 -36.09 3.06 -24.57
CA GLY A 16 -34.99 2.17 -24.94
C GLY A 16 -34.50 2.40 -26.36
N VAL A 17 -33.19 2.32 -26.51
CA VAL A 17 -32.50 2.12 -27.78
C VAL A 17 -31.58 0.92 -27.58
N ALA A 18 -31.89 -0.17 -28.28
CA ALA A 18 -30.97 -1.28 -28.47
C ALA A 18 -29.88 -0.83 -29.44
N ILE A 19 -28.63 -0.81 -29.00
CA ILE A 19 -27.47 -0.63 -29.89
C ILE A 19 -26.62 -1.89 -29.81
N THR A 20 -26.57 -2.51 -30.97
CA THR A 20 -25.77 -3.64 -31.44
C THR A 20 -24.31 -3.62 -30.98
N ALA A 21 -23.82 -4.80 -30.59
CA ALA A 21 -22.40 -5.06 -30.33
C ALA A 21 -21.53 -4.86 -31.59
N PRO A 22 -20.32 -4.30 -31.47
CA PRO A 22 -19.27 -4.53 -32.45
C PRO A 22 -18.49 -5.80 -32.09
N ALA A 23 -18.36 -6.67 -33.08
CA ALA A 23 -17.57 -7.89 -33.05
C ALA A 23 -16.08 -7.60 -32.78
N PHE A 24 -15.46 -8.47 -31.99
CA PHE A 24 -14.01 -8.53 -31.83
C PHE A 24 -13.39 -9.00 -33.16
N THR A 25 -12.60 -8.14 -33.79
CA THR A 25 -11.71 -8.55 -34.88
C THR A 25 -10.47 -9.20 -34.27
N ALA A 26 -10.33 -10.51 -34.50
CA ALA A 26 -9.13 -11.28 -34.17
C ALA A 26 -7.94 -10.77 -34.99
N GLY A 27 -6.92 -10.24 -34.29
CA GLY A 27 -5.62 -9.94 -34.87
C GLY A 27 -4.78 -11.21 -34.98
N ALA A 28 -4.27 -11.46 -36.19
CA ALA A 28 -3.50 -12.62 -36.58
C ALA A 28 -2.22 -12.81 -35.75
N ALA A 29 -2.04 -14.03 -35.25
CA ALA A 29 -0.76 -14.54 -34.79
C ALA A 29 0.08 -14.93 -36.03
N PHE A 30 1.20 -14.24 -36.26
CA PHE A 30 2.25 -14.77 -37.13
C PHE A 30 3.21 -15.60 -36.30
N ALA A 31 3.10 -16.92 -36.47
CA ALA A 31 4.16 -17.86 -36.20
C ALA A 31 5.30 -17.61 -37.20
N ALA A 32 6.53 -17.52 -36.69
CA ALA A 32 7.72 -17.85 -37.45
C ALA A 32 8.54 -18.79 -36.58
N ASP A 33 8.51 -20.05 -36.99
CA ASP A 33 9.21 -21.19 -36.40
C ASP A 33 10.59 -21.33 -37.07
N GLY A 34 11.62 -21.45 -36.23
CA GLY A 34 12.90 -22.14 -36.48
C GLY A 34 13.97 -21.50 -37.40
N PRO A 35 15.26 -21.90 -37.27
CA PRO A 35 15.77 -23.04 -36.50
C PRO A 35 16.85 -22.71 -35.45
N SER A 36 16.93 -23.63 -34.48
CA SER A 36 17.99 -23.80 -33.48
C SER A 36 19.10 -24.71 -34.02
N ALA A 37 20.38 -24.33 -33.79
CA ALA A 37 21.54 -25.21 -33.59
C ALA A 37 22.73 -24.34 -33.10
N ALA A 38 23.03 -24.28 -31.80
CA ALA A 38 23.97 -25.13 -31.03
C ALA A 38 25.44 -24.59 -31.05
N PRO A 39 26.35 -25.06 -30.18
CA PRO A 39 26.68 -24.40 -28.90
C PRO A 39 28.16 -23.95 -28.83
N THR A 40 28.51 -23.01 -27.95
CA THR A 40 29.90 -22.83 -27.50
C THR A 40 29.99 -22.99 -25.99
N ALA A 41 31.00 -23.78 -25.61
CA ALA A 41 31.21 -24.40 -24.32
C ALA A 41 31.75 -23.41 -23.25
N PRO A 42 31.77 -23.84 -21.97
CA PRO A 42 31.94 -22.96 -20.80
C PRO A 42 33.41 -22.83 -20.39
N SER A 43 33.82 -21.63 -19.97
CA SER A 43 35.07 -21.45 -19.23
C SER A 43 34.78 -21.37 -17.73
N ALA A 44 35.18 -22.42 -17.03
CA ALA A 44 35.23 -22.49 -15.57
C ALA A 44 36.38 -21.62 -14.99
N PRO A 45 36.33 -21.28 -13.68
CA PRO A 45 37.22 -20.31 -13.04
C PRO A 45 38.43 -20.96 -12.32
N THR A 46 39.19 -20.12 -11.58
CA THR A 46 40.06 -20.41 -10.39
C THR A 46 41.59 -20.30 -10.65
N PRO A 47 42.47 -19.97 -9.68
CA PRO A 47 42.48 -18.92 -8.64
C PRO A 47 43.81 -18.10 -8.61
N ALA A 48 43.85 -16.98 -7.87
CA ALA A 48 45.03 -16.62 -7.07
C ALA A 48 44.67 -15.48 -6.08
N ALA A 49 44.60 -15.82 -4.80
CA ALA A 49 44.72 -14.87 -3.71
C ALA A 49 46.20 -14.48 -3.54
N THR A 50 46.49 -13.23 -3.15
CA THR A 50 47.28 -12.88 -1.95
C THR A 50 47.26 -11.36 -1.76
N THR A 51 46.61 -10.96 -0.67
CA THR A 51 46.95 -9.91 0.32
C THR A 51 47.86 -8.75 -0.07
N SER A 52 47.37 -7.51 0.12
CA SER A 52 48.06 -6.44 0.84
C SER A 52 47.08 -5.32 1.21
N ALA A 53 46.91 -5.10 2.52
CA ALA A 53 46.32 -3.88 3.08
C ALA A 53 47.29 -2.69 2.91
N PRO A 54 46.77 -1.45 2.93
CA PRO A 54 47.02 -0.64 4.12
C PRO A 54 45.85 0.26 4.57
N THR A 55 46.08 0.78 5.77
CA THR A 55 45.27 1.53 6.74
C THR A 55 44.82 2.94 6.32
N ALA A 56 43.73 3.40 6.98
CA ALA A 56 43.23 4.77 7.19
C ALA A 56 42.60 5.45 5.95
N THR A 57 41.46 6.13 6.01
CA THR A 57 40.88 6.97 7.07
C THR A 57 39.39 7.19 6.77
N THR A 58 38.56 7.27 7.80
CA THR A 58 37.15 7.72 7.73
C THR A 58 37.04 9.13 7.11
N PRO A 59 35.98 9.39 6.32
CA PRO A 59 34.99 10.34 6.82
C PRO A 59 33.56 9.81 6.70
N VAL A 60 32.84 9.95 7.80
CA VAL A 60 31.39 9.85 7.92
C VAL A 60 30.75 10.88 6.98
N PRO A 61 29.81 10.53 6.08
CA PRO A 61 28.97 11.55 5.48
C PRO A 61 27.99 12.01 6.54
N THR A 62 28.34 13.10 7.23
CA THR A 62 27.40 13.94 7.96
C THR A 62 26.34 14.39 6.95
N ALA A 63 25.12 13.90 7.10
CA ALA A 63 23.96 14.43 6.41
C ALA A 63 23.69 15.84 6.95
N THR A 64 24.35 16.83 6.35
CA THR A 64 24.04 18.24 6.55
C THR A 64 22.68 18.48 5.92
N ALA A 65 21.66 18.64 6.76
CA ALA A 65 20.38 19.18 6.35
C ALA A 65 20.59 20.62 5.89
N THR A 66 20.76 20.82 4.59
CA THR A 66 20.83 22.15 3.99
C THR A 66 19.47 22.81 4.11
N THR A 67 19.38 23.85 4.93
CA THR A 67 18.29 24.82 4.91
C THR A 67 18.10 25.34 3.49
N PRO A 68 16.91 25.23 2.87
CA PRO A 68 16.70 25.82 1.55
C PRO A 68 16.55 27.33 1.73
N THR A 69 17.65 28.03 1.45
CA THR A 69 17.69 29.48 1.24
C THR A 69 17.06 29.79 -0.12
N GLY A 70 16.04 30.65 -0.12
CA GLY A 70 15.48 31.26 -1.34
C GLY A 70 14.02 30.87 -1.61
N ALA A 71 13.09 31.61 -1.02
CA ALA A 71 11.69 31.59 -1.42
C ALA A 71 11.56 32.30 -2.77
N GLU A 72 11.68 31.55 -3.86
CA GLU A 72 11.38 32.05 -5.21
C GLU A 72 9.86 32.12 -5.37
N ALA A 73 9.31 33.32 -5.55
CA ALA A 73 7.89 33.52 -5.80
C ALA A 73 7.62 33.45 -7.31
N ASP A 74 6.80 32.49 -7.72
CA ASP A 74 6.26 32.42 -9.08
C ASP A 74 4.79 32.88 -9.02
N ALA A 75 4.45 33.97 -9.70
CA ALA A 75 3.13 34.58 -9.61
C ALA A 75 1.97 33.64 -10.01
N ALA A 76 2.24 32.61 -10.84
CA ALA A 76 1.25 31.62 -11.25
C ALA A 76 1.20 30.40 -10.31
N LYS A 77 2.31 30.06 -9.65
CA LYS A 77 2.44 28.84 -8.81
C LYS A 77 2.39 29.12 -7.30
N GLY A 78 2.58 30.36 -6.88
CA GLY A 78 2.74 30.77 -5.49
C GLY A 78 4.21 30.86 -5.07
N ILE A 79 4.44 30.91 -3.76
CA ILE A 79 5.78 31.07 -3.19
C ILE A 79 6.41 29.69 -3.00
N LEU A 80 7.59 29.45 -3.59
CA LEU A 80 8.36 28.22 -3.34
C LEU A 80 8.72 28.15 -1.85
N VAL A 81 8.26 27.10 -1.17
CA VAL A 81 8.54 26.90 0.26
C VAL A 81 9.59 25.84 0.51
N ARG A 82 9.64 24.81 -0.34
CA ARG A 82 10.60 23.70 -0.21
C ARG A 82 10.75 22.96 -1.53
N THR A 83 11.94 22.44 -1.76
CA THR A 83 12.19 21.39 -2.75
C THR A 83 12.59 20.12 -2.00
N GLU A 84 12.04 18.98 -2.38
CA GLU A 84 12.28 17.68 -1.74
C GLU A 84 12.54 16.61 -2.81
N THR A 85 13.48 15.71 -2.55
CA THR A 85 13.74 14.55 -3.40
C THR A 85 13.02 13.34 -2.80
N LEU A 86 12.14 12.74 -3.59
CA LEU A 86 11.35 11.57 -3.25
C LEU A 86 12.20 10.28 -3.31
N LEU A 87 11.67 9.15 -2.84
CA LEU A 87 12.41 7.89 -2.67
C LEU A 87 12.85 7.30 -4.02
N ASN A 88 12.04 7.45 -5.07
CA ASN A 88 12.38 7.09 -6.45
C ASN A 88 13.25 8.14 -7.18
N GLY A 89 13.72 9.18 -6.50
CA GLY A 89 14.53 10.26 -7.09
C GLY A 89 13.72 11.33 -7.85
N THR A 90 12.40 11.27 -7.84
CA THR A 90 11.55 12.37 -8.34
C THR A 90 11.72 13.59 -7.44
N VAL A 91 11.86 14.77 -8.02
CA VAL A 91 11.98 16.04 -7.30
C VAL A 91 10.62 16.70 -7.20
N ALA A 92 10.15 16.97 -5.99
CA ALA A 92 8.94 17.71 -5.70
C ALA A 92 9.29 19.16 -5.32
N LYS A 93 8.87 20.12 -6.14
CA LYS A 93 8.90 21.55 -5.79
C LYS A 93 7.56 21.94 -5.19
N ILE A 94 7.55 22.33 -3.93
CA ILE A 94 6.35 22.62 -3.16
C ILE A 94 6.19 24.14 -3.03
N TYR A 95 5.05 24.63 -3.48
CA TYR A 95 4.68 26.02 -3.49
C TYR A 95 3.50 26.26 -2.54
N LYS A 96 3.58 27.32 -1.74
CA LYS A 96 2.44 27.85 -1.00
C LYS A 96 1.69 28.83 -1.88
N VAL A 97 0.48 28.44 -2.26
CA VAL A 97 -0.43 29.30 -3.06
C VAL A 97 -1.22 30.20 -2.12
N LYS A 98 -1.83 29.62 -1.07
CA LYS A 98 -2.60 30.31 -0.01
C LYS A 98 -2.47 29.52 1.31
N GLN A 99 -3.07 30.01 2.40
CA GLN A 99 -2.93 29.39 3.74
C GLN A 99 -3.35 27.90 3.83
N GLN A 100 -4.33 27.47 3.03
CA GLN A 100 -4.81 26.08 2.95
C GLN A 100 -4.79 25.56 1.50
N ASN A 101 -3.82 26.05 0.73
CA ASN A 101 -3.62 25.66 -0.64
C ASN A 101 -2.12 25.58 -0.93
N HIS A 102 -1.63 24.35 -1.12
CA HIS A 102 -0.28 24.08 -1.58
C HIS A 102 -0.33 23.32 -2.89
N ARG A 103 0.68 23.56 -3.72
CA ARG A 103 0.88 22.88 -4.98
C ARG A 103 2.25 22.24 -5.00
N ALA A 104 2.36 21.01 -5.47
CA ALA A 104 3.63 20.36 -5.75
C ALA A 104 3.77 20.12 -7.25
N GLU A 105 4.87 20.56 -7.84
CA GLU A 105 5.27 20.17 -9.20
C GLU A 105 6.31 19.07 -9.09
N LEU A 106 6.05 17.95 -9.76
CA LEU A 106 6.88 16.75 -9.71
C LEU A 106 7.73 16.65 -10.97
N PHE A 107 9.03 16.42 -10.80
CA PHE A 107 9.99 16.30 -11.90
C PHE A 107 10.81 15.01 -11.79
N ARG A 108 10.97 14.29 -12.89
CA ARG A 108 11.90 13.16 -12.99
C ARG A 108 12.94 13.48 -14.05
N GLN A 109 14.22 13.45 -13.67
CA GLN A 109 15.33 13.77 -14.58
C GLN A 109 15.13 15.14 -15.29
N GLY A 110 14.62 16.13 -14.55
CA GLY A 110 14.32 17.47 -15.07
C GLY A 110 13.03 17.59 -15.90
N ARG A 111 12.31 16.49 -16.17
CA ARG A 111 11.06 16.49 -16.92
C ARG A 111 9.84 16.51 -15.99
N PRO A 112 8.80 17.32 -16.26
CA PRO A 112 7.59 17.32 -15.44
C PRO A 112 6.87 15.98 -15.60
N VAL A 113 6.48 15.36 -14.48
CA VAL A 113 5.73 14.09 -14.44
C VAL A 113 4.34 14.23 -13.84
N GLY A 114 4.08 15.31 -13.11
CA GLY A 114 2.77 15.55 -12.54
C GLY A 114 2.71 16.81 -11.70
N VAL A 115 1.48 17.20 -11.35
CA VAL A 115 1.19 18.29 -10.43
C VAL A 115 0.18 17.78 -9.42
N LEU A 116 0.41 18.08 -8.13
CA LEU A 116 -0.55 17.85 -7.06
C LEU A 116 -1.02 19.19 -6.52
N GLU A 117 -2.32 19.35 -6.37
CA GLU A 117 -2.93 20.54 -5.78
C GLU A 117 -3.74 20.15 -4.55
N ALA A 118 -3.27 20.55 -3.38
CA ALA A 118 -3.93 20.31 -2.10
C ALA A 118 -4.78 21.52 -1.73
N VAL A 119 -5.97 21.62 -2.31
CA VAL A 119 -6.93 22.73 -2.07
C VAL A 119 -7.94 22.30 -1.03
N THR A 120 -7.78 22.72 0.23
CA THR A 120 -8.62 22.34 1.40
C THR A 120 -8.68 20.84 1.72
N ARG A 121 -8.23 19.98 0.80
CA ARG A 121 -8.13 18.53 0.93
C ARG A 121 -6.73 18.08 0.50
N PRO A 122 -6.20 17.02 1.12
CA PRO A 122 -4.94 16.43 0.69
C PRO A 122 -5.04 15.86 -0.73
N ALA A 123 -3.90 15.85 -1.43
CA ALA A 123 -3.73 15.26 -2.74
C ALA A 123 -2.59 14.23 -2.71
N ALA A 124 -2.69 13.17 -3.50
CA ALA A 124 -1.66 12.14 -3.61
C ALA A 124 -1.18 11.92 -5.05
N GLY A 125 0.12 11.67 -5.18
CA GLY A 125 0.72 11.02 -6.34
C GLY A 125 1.04 9.57 -5.98
N GLN A 126 0.87 8.68 -6.94
CA GLN A 126 1.34 7.30 -6.85
C GLN A 126 2.18 7.03 -8.10
N ASP A 127 3.37 6.49 -7.91
CA ASP A 127 4.21 5.98 -8.99
C ASP A 127 4.88 4.67 -8.57
N ASN A 128 4.57 3.58 -9.25
CA ASN A 128 5.18 2.26 -9.05
C ASN A 128 5.22 1.80 -7.57
N GLY A 129 4.16 2.08 -6.82
CA GLY A 129 4.04 1.70 -5.40
C GLY A 129 4.65 2.70 -4.42
N GLU A 130 5.29 3.77 -4.89
CA GLU A 130 5.60 4.95 -4.07
C GLU A 130 4.40 5.88 -4.02
N PHE A 131 4.08 6.37 -2.82
CA PHE A 131 3.01 7.31 -2.55
C PHE A 131 3.59 8.59 -2.00
N PHE A 132 3.23 9.71 -2.63
CA PHE A 132 3.55 11.05 -2.15
C PHE A 132 2.25 11.80 -1.85
N VAL A 133 2.02 12.17 -0.60
CA VAL A 133 0.88 12.96 -0.16
C VAL A 133 1.32 14.39 0.11
N LEU A 134 0.58 15.35 -0.44
CA LEU A 134 0.65 16.76 -0.11
C LEU A 134 -0.62 17.15 0.66
N ASN A 135 -0.43 17.67 1.87
CA ASN A 135 -1.52 18.18 2.70
C ASN A 135 -1.77 19.68 2.43
N PRO A 136 -2.97 20.20 2.71
CA PRO A 136 -3.32 21.61 2.48
C PRO A 136 -2.47 22.61 3.29
N ASP A 137 -1.84 22.15 4.37
CA ASP A 137 -0.94 22.94 5.22
C ASP A 137 0.52 22.94 4.72
N GLY A 138 0.82 22.19 3.66
CA GLY A 138 2.15 22.06 3.08
C GLY A 138 2.99 20.93 3.69
N THR A 139 2.46 20.19 4.66
CA THR A 139 3.11 18.97 5.12
C THR A 139 3.04 17.88 4.04
N THR A 140 4.07 17.04 4.02
CA THR A 140 4.22 15.98 3.03
C THR A 140 4.50 14.65 3.70
N HIS A 141 4.06 13.57 3.04
CA HIS A 141 4.40 12.21 3.40
C HIS A 141 4.84 11.46 2.16
N ASN A 142 5.91 10.69 2.29
CA ASN A 142 6.44 9.87 1.22
C ASN A 142 6.80 8.48 1.73
N TRP A 143 6.29 7.43 1.07
CA TRP A 143 6.56 6.05 1.43
C TRP A 143 6.37 5.11 0.25
N VAL A 144 6.93 3.90 0.35
CA VAL A 144 6.83 2.85 -0.66
C VAL A 144 6.08 1.66 -0.08
N GLY A 145 5.18 1.07 -0.87
CA GLY A 145 4.44 -0.13 -0.52
C GLY A 145 3.33 0.13 0.49
N ASN A 146 3.24 -0.73 1.50
CA ASN A 146 2.14 -0.77 2.49
C ASN A 146 0.74 -0.85 1.87
N THR A 147 0.63 -1.49 0.71
CA THR A 147 -0.62 -1.56 -0.04
C THR A 147 -1.40 -2.81 0.34
N ALA A 148 -2.65 -2.63 0.72
CA ALA A 148 -3.62 -3.70 0.88
C ALA A 148 -4.25 -4.08 -0.46
N PRO A 149 -4.67 -5.36 -0.62
CA PRO A 149 -5.41 -5.77 -1.80
C PRO A 149 -6.77 -5.07 -1.87
N ASN A 150 -7.35 -5.05 -3.06
CA ASN A 150 -8.66 -4.43 -3.30
C ASN A 150 -9.86 -5.31 -2.90
N THR A 151 -9.66 -6.28 -2.02
CA THR A 151 -10.72 -7.19 -1.58
C THR A 151 -11.51 -6.51 -0.46
N PRO A 152 -12.83 -6.28 -0.60
CA PRO A 152 -13.63 -5.73 0.49
C PRO A 152 -13.51 -6.59 1.75
N GLY A 153 -13.45 -5.94 2.90
CA GLY A 153 -13.18 -6.60 4.17
C GLY A 153 -12.67 -5.63 5.22
N VAL A 154 -12.43 -6.15 6.41
CA VAL A 154 -11.90 -5.38 7.52
C VAL A 154 -10.39 -5.56 7.56
N TYR A 155 -9.67 -4.46 7.81
CA TYR A 155 -8.22 -4.37 7.81
C TYR A 155 -7.72 -3.68 9.07
N ARG A 156 -6.60 -4.16 9.60
CA ARG A 156 -5.88 -3.55 10.72
C ARG A 156 -4.61 -2.89 10.22
N LEU A 157 -4.39 -1.66 10.67
CA LEU A 157 -3.19 -0.87 10.40
C LEU A 157 -2.15 -1.10 11.50
N VAL A 158 -0.91 -0.70 11.23
CA VAL A 158 0.22 -0.90 12.15
C VAL A 158 0.07 -0.16 13.49
N ASP A 159 -0.73 0.91 13.54
CA ASP A 159 -1.06 1.63 14.77
C ASP A 159 -2.25 1.04 15.55
N GLY A 160 -2.81 -0.08 15.05
CA GLY A 160 -3.98 -0.74 15.61
C GLY A 160 -5.31 -0.17 15.13
N THR A 161 -5.31 0.89 14.31
CA THR A 161 -6.54 1.39 13.66
C THR A 161 -7.17 0.29 12.83
N VAL A 162 -8.49 0.15 12.90
CA VAL A 162 -9.24 -0.85 12.13
C VAL A 162 -10.14 -0.14 11.12
N LEU A 163 -9.99 -0.46 9.84
CA LEU A 163 -10.79 0.08 8.75
C LEU A 163 -11.60 -1.03 8.08
N GLU A 164 -12.75 -0.69 7.53
CA GLU A 164 -13.48 -1.57 6.62
C GLU A 164 -13.47 -0.97 5.22
N LEU A 165 -12.95 -1.75 4.27
CA LEU A 165 -13.04 -1.50 2.85
C LEU A 165 -14.36 -2.08 2.34
N GLY A 166 -15.23 -1.20 1.86
CA GLY A 166 -16.51 -1.55 1.29
C GLY A 166 -16.59 -1.14 -0.17
N ARG A 167 -17.55 -1.71 -0.89
CA ARG A 167 -17.87 -1.31 -2.26
C ARG A 167 -19.36 -1.06 -2.38
N LYS A 168 -19.73 0.12 -2.91
CA LYS A 168 -21.11 0.51 -3.14
C LYS A 168 -21.21 1.27 -4.46
N ASP A 169 -22.20 0.92 -5.28
CA ASP A 169 -22.45 1.57 -6.57
C ASP A 169 -21.19 1.64 -7.45
N GLY A 170 -20.43 0.54 -7.47
CA GLY A 170 -19.16 0.42 -8.20
C GLY A 170 -17.96 1.14 -7.58
N ARG A 171 -18.14 1.96 -6.53
CA ARG A 171 -17.08 2.74 -5.89
C ARG A 171 -16.61 2.09 -4.59
N PHE A 172 -15.31 2.15 -4.36
CA PHE A 172 -14.72 1.75 -3.09
C PHE A 172 -14.82 2.88 -2.06
N GLY A 173 -14.94 2.50 -0.80
CA GLY A 173 -14.91 3.43 0.31
C GLY A 173 -14.35 2.80 1.57
N LEU A 174 -13.86 3.64 2.46
CA LEU A 174 -13.33 3.24 3.75
C LEU A 174 -14.20 3.80 4.88
N GLN A 175 -14.39 3.01 5.92
CA GLN A 175 -14.91 3.49 7.20
C GLN A 175 -14.02 3.07 8.36
N LEU A 176 -13.93 3.92 9.38
CA LEU A 176 -13.29 3.57 10.65
C LEU A 176 -14.19 2.63 11.44
N ILE A 177 -13.63 1.55 11.97
CA ILE A 177 -14.29 0.66 12.92
C ILE A 177 -13.81 1.00 14.32
N GLU A 178 -14.73 1.44 15.16
CA GLU A 178 -14.47 1.81 16.54
C GLU A 178 -15.46 1.09 17.44
N ASN A 179 -14.96 0.36 18.45
CA ASN A 179 -15.78 -0.45 19.36
C ASN A 179 -16.72 -1.43 18.62
N GLY A 180 -16.24 -2.02 17.52
CA GLY A 180 -17.01 -2.94 16.67
C GLY A 180 -18.09 -2.29 15.80
N LYS A 181 -18.14 -0.95 15.73
CA LYS A 181 -19.12 -0.20 14.93
C LYS A 181 -18.45 0.66 13.87
N GLY A 182 -19.03 0.67 12.67
CA GLY A 182 -18.61 1.54 11.59
C GLY A 182 -18.99 3.00 11.84
N ARG A 183 -18.05 3.91 11.56
CA ARG A 183 -18.22 5.36 11.68
C ARG A 183 -18.83 6.02 10.45
N GLY A 184 -19.10 5.24 9.40
CA GLY A 184 -19.64 5.71 8.12
C GLY A 184 -18.58 5.71 7.02
N TYR A 185 -19.03 5.34 5.82
CA TYR A 185 -18.19 5.22 4.63
C TYR A 185 -17.87 6.56 3.99
N THR A 186 -16.59 6.74 3.66
CA THR A 186 -16.14 7.77 2.74
C THR A 186 -15.68 7.11 1.44
N TYR A 187 -16.32 7.46 0.33
CA TYR A 187 -16.07 6.83 -0.97
C TYR A 187 -15.04 7.63 -1.77
N VAL A 188 -14.22 6.90 -2.53
CA VAL A 188 -13.25 7.49 -3.46
C VAL A 188 -13.98 8.31 -4.51
N ASN A 189 -13.45 9.49 -4.81
CA ASN A 189 -13.92 10.35 -5.88
C ASN A 189 -12.75 10.70 -6.80
N GLY A 190 -12.86 10.35 -8.09
CA GLY A 190 -11.76 10.40 -9.03
C GLY A 190 -10.83 9.19 -8.94
N VAL A 191 -9.57 9.40 -9.33
CA VAL A 191 -8.55 8.32 -9.42
C VAL A 191 -8.11 7.83 -8.04
N ARG A 192 -8.05 8.74 -7.06
CA ARG A 192 -7.64 8.43 -5.69
C ARG A 192 -8.12 9.48 -4.71
N THR A 193 -8.16 9.14 -3.43
CA THR A 193 -8.46 10.09 -2.38
C THR A 193 -7.63 9.78 -1.14
N VAL A 194 -7.28 10.83 -0.39
CA VAL A 194 -6.51 10.73 0.85
C VAL A 194 -7.39 11.10 2.02
N TRP A 195 -7.34 10.30 3.08
CA TRP A 195 -7.98 10.59 4.36
C TRP A 195 -7.06 10.26 5.52
N THR A 196 -7.39 10.83 6.68
CA THR A 196 -6.73 10.51 7.94
C THR A 196 -7.69 9.73 8.82
N PHE A 197 -7.23 8.58 9.30
CA PHE A 197 -7.95 7.74 10.26
C PHE A 197 -7.07 7.53 11.48
N GLY A 198 -7.46 8.09 12.62
CA GLY A 198 -6.58 8.14 13.79
C GLY A 198 -5.30 8.90 13.46
N LYS A 199 -4.15 8.23 13.51
CA LYS A 199 -2.85 8.80 13.10
C LYS A 199 -2.48 8.44 11.67
N ALA A 200 -3.13 7.46 11.06
CA ALA A 200 -2.78 6.97 9.74
C ALA A 200 -3.26 7.92 8.64
N VAL A 201 -2.37 8.25 7.71
CA VAL A 201 -2.70 8.82 6.40
C VAL A 201 -2.94 7.65 5.45
N VAL A 202 -4.10 7.61 4.82
CA VAL A 202 -4.53 6.52 3.96
C VAL A 202 -4.85 7.04 2.58
N VAL A 203 -4.22 6.46 1.56
CA VAL A 203 -4.51 6.72 0.14
C VAL A 203 -5.34 5.56 -0.38
N LEU A 204 -6.57 5.82 -0.79
CA LEU A 204 -7.45 4.87 -1.47
C LEU A 204 -7.47 5.17 -2.96
N GLU A 205 -7.09 4.19 -3.78
CA GLU A 205 -7.19 4.26 -5.24
C GLU A 205 -8.58 3.82 -5.71
N GLN A 206 -8.95 4.23 -6.93
CA GLN A 206 -10.25 3.93 -7.54
C GLN A 206 -10.52 2.42 -7.70
N ASP A 207 -9.47 1.62 -7.82
CA ASP A 207 -9.55 0.17 -8.00
C ASP A 207 -9.74 -0.60 -6.68
N GLY A 208 -9.77 0.11 -5.55
CA GLY A 208 -9.95 -0.42 -4.21
C GLY A 208 -8.67 -0.80 -3.48
N GLN A 209 -7.50 -0.71 -4.13
CA GLN A 209 -6.24 -0.80 -3.41
C GLN A 209 -6.09 0.43 -2.53
N PHE A 210 -5.54 0.24 -1.34
CA PHE A 210 -5.21 1.36 -0.47
C PHE A 210 -3.90 1.14 0.24
N SER A 211 -3.19 2.23 0.50
CA SER A 211 -1.95 2.21 1.25
C SER A 211 -2.05 3.12 2.46
N ALA A 212 -1.38 2.74 3.53
CA ALA A 212 -1.38 3.49 4.78
C ALA A 212 0.04 3.86 5.22
N TYR A 213 0.15 5.07 5.76
CA TYR A 213 1.35 5.58 6.40
C TYR A 213 0.99 6.14 7.78
N VAL A 214 1.70 5.71 8.82
CA VAL A 214 1.51 6.23 10.17
C VAL A 214 2.70 7.13 10.53
N PRO A 215 2.53 8.47 10.52
CA PRO A 215 3.59 9.39 10.89
C PRO A 215 4.14 9.09 12.30
N GLY A 216 5.46 9.02 12.40
CA GLY A 216 6.17 8.74 13.66
C GLY A 216 6.11 7.28 14.12
N SER A 217 5.47 6.37 13.39
CA SER A 217 5.52 4.95 13.71
C SER A 217 6.93 4.39 13.48
N PRO A 218 7.49 3.59 14.42
CA PRO A 218 8.81 2.97 14.26
C PRO A 218 8.84 1.91 13.16
N ARG A 219 7.67 1.41 12.75
CA ARG A 219 7.50 0.45 11.65
C ARG A 219 6.30 0.86 10.80
N GLN A 220 6.49 0.78 9.50
CA GLN A 220 5.39 0.83 8.54
C GLN A 220 5.11 -0.60 8.06
N ALA A 221 3.85 -0.90 7.78
CA ALA A 221 3.42 -2.20 7.27
C ALA A 221 2.16 -2.04 6.42
N ALA A 222 1.94 -3.00 5.52
CA ALA A 222 0.69 -3.07 4.78
C ALA A 222 -0.49 -3.31 5.73
N PRO A 223 -1.66 -2.74 5.46
CA PRO A 223 -2.88 -3.09 6.18
C PRO A 223 -3.17 -4.59 6.04
N GLU A 224 -3.40 -5.24 7.17
CA GLU A 224 -3.60 -6.69 7.24
C GLU A 224 -5.09 -7.03 7.39
N PRO A 225 -5.62 -8.04 6.69
CA PRO A 225 -6.99 -8.51 6.92
C PRO A 225 -7.24 -8.82 8.41
N TYR A 226 -8.36 -8.33 8.94
CA TYR A 226 -8.68 -8.38 10.36
C TYR A 226 -10.14 -8.78 10.60
N GLY A 227 -10.37 -9.98 11.12
CA GLY A 227 -11.73 -10.44 11.47
C GLY A 227 -12.50 -11.01 10.27
N THR A 228 -12.90 -12.28 10.42
CA THR A 228 -13.68 -13.12 9.49
C THR A 228 -13.18 -13.20 8.04
N GLY A 229 -12.19 -14.09 7.81
CA GLY A 229 -11.91 -14.60 6.46
C GLY A 229 -10.55 -15.25 6.18
N ALA A 230 -9.53 -15.14 7.03
CA ALA A 230 -8.19 -15.71 6.78
C ALA A 230 -7.73 -16.75 7.82
N ALA A 231 -8.68 -17.42 8.47
CA ALA A 231 -8.43 -18.65 9.20
C ALA A 231 -9.67 -19.53 9.00
N GLY A 232 -9.53 -20.60 8.21
CA GLY A 232 -10.40 -21.75 8.38
C GLY A 232 -10.32 -22.24 9.83
N PRO A 233 -11.26 -23.11 10.27
CA PRO A 233 -11.12 -23.76 11.57
C PRO A 233 -9.69 -24.31 11.69
N PRO A 234 -9.05 -24.23 12.88
CA PRO A 234 -7.70 -24.75 13.05
C PRO A 234 -7.69 -26.16 12.48
N ARG A 235 -6.82 -26.42 11.49
CA ARG A 235 -6.61 -27.76 10.98
C ARG A 235 -6.43 -28.63 12.23
N PRO A 236 -7.25 -29.68 12.43
CA PRO A 236 -7.00 -30.58 13.53
C PRO A 236 -5.53 -30.99 13.44
N PRO A 237 -4.80 -31.03 14.58
CA PRO A 237 -3.43 -31.49 14.56
C PRO A 237 -3.37 -32.79 13.77
N PRO A 238 -2.34 -33.01 12.92
CA PRO A 238 -2.21 -34.28 12.23
C PRO A 238 -2.39 -35.37 13.29
N ALA A 239 -3.36 -36.26 13.05
CA ALA A 239 -3.59 -37.39 13.94
C ALA A 239 -2.21 -37.99 14.24
N PRO A 240 -1.87 -38.24 15.52
CA PRO A 240 -0.62 -38.93 15.80
C PRO A 240 -0.66 -40.17 14.93
N LEU A 241 0.34 -40.32 14.05
CA LEU A 241 0.54 -41.55 13.32
C LEU A 241 0.55 -42.61 14.40
N SER A 242 -0.51 -43.43 14.45
CA SER A 242 -0.53 -44.63 15.25
C SER A 242 0.68 -45.41 14.78
N SER A 243 1.77 -45.29 15.55
CA SER A 243 2.90 -46.19 15.42
C SER A 243 2.33 -47.55 15.76
N SER A 244 1.94 -48.29 14.73
CA SER A 244 1.81 -49.73 14.77
C SER A 244 3.22 -50.30 14.96
N ALA A 245 3.80 -50.05 16.13
CA ALA A 245 4.90 -50.82 16.64
C ALA A 245 4.27 -52.10 17.21
N SER A 246 4.18 -53.10 16.33
CA SER A 246 4.02 -54.48 16.73
C SER A 246 5.15 -54.82 17.69
N ALA A 247 4.86 -54.82 18.99
CA ALA A 247 5.77 -55.31 20.01
C ALA A 247 5.58 -56.82 20.16
N PRO A 248 6.60 -57.66 19.91
CA PRO A 248 6.52 -59.06 20.25
C PRO A 248 6.50 -59.22 21.78
N SER A 249 5.57 -60.05 22.23
CA SER A 249 5.40 -60.52 23.60
C SER A 249 6.71 -61.00 24.22
N GLY A 250 7.22 -60.26 25.19
CA GLY A 250 8.32 -60.67 26.06
C GLY A 250 7.91 -60.48 27.51
N ARG A 251 7.46 -61.58 28.15
CA ARG A 251 7.34 -61.71 29.60
C ARG A 251 8.60 -61.18 30.26
N TRP A 252 8.48 -60.28 31.24
CA TRP A 252 9.36 -60.26 32.42
C TRP A 252 8.66 -59.54 33.56
N SER A 253 8.45 -60.29 34.65
CA SER A 253 7.82 -59.83 35.89
C SER A 253 8.84 -59.11 36.77
N PRO A 254 8.46 -58.01 37.44
CA PRO A 254 9.05 -57.66 38.72
C PRO A 254 8.05 -57.92 39.85
N ARG A 255 8.45 -58.81 40.77
CA ARG A 255 7.82 -59.00 42.07
C ARG A 255 7.86 -57.69 42.84
N PHE A 256 6.69 -57.21 43.25
CA PHE A 256 6.56 -56.26 44.35
C PHE A 256 6.90 -56.98 45.66
N SER A 257 7.73 -56.36 46.48
CA SER A 257 7.72 -56.59 47.93
C SER A 257 7.76 -55.22 48.60
N VAL A 258 6.58 -54.85 49.10
CA VAL A 258 6.37 -53.76 50.04
C VAL A 258 6.60 -54.34 51.43
N THR A 259 7.41 -53.69 52.24
CA THR A 259 7.33 -53.82 53.70
C THR A 259 7.58 -52.43 54.28
N VAL A 260 6.56 -51.93 54.98
CA VAL A 260 6.58 -50.71 55.78
C VAL A 260 6.59 -51.15 57.24
N GLY A 261 7.61 -50.70 57.98
CA GLY A 261 7.50 -50.15 59.33
C GLY A 261 7.30 -51.06 60.55
N ALA A 262 8.19 -50.82 61.52
CA ALA A 262 8.15 -51.11 62.96
C ALA A 262 8.43 -52.56 63.42
#